data_AF-A0A7S2D924-F1
#
_entry.id   AF-A0A7S2D924-F1
#
_cell.length_a   1.000
_cell.length_b   1.000
_cell.length_c   1.000
_cell.angle_alpha   90.00
_cell.angle_beta   90.00
_cell.angle_gamma   90.00
#
_symmetry.space_group_name_H-M   'P 1'
#
loop_
_entity.id
_entity.type
_entity.pdbx_description
1 polymer ?
#
loop_
_entity_poly.entity_id
_entity_poly.type
_entity_poly.pdbx_seq_one_letter_code
_entity_poly.pdbx_strand_id
1 'polypeptide(L)'
;GRTLTSNGKGSDHGWGGNHFVLSGALREATMHGAYPDLSEASEYRIARGRMIPTMPWEAMYKPLIEWLGVADVQAVLPNVNNFNVAMLKSAHEVFMPSPPSPP
;
A
#
# COMPACT_ATOMS: atom_id res chain seq x y z
N GLY A 1 -12.60 -5.50 -1.17
CA GLY A 1 -12.98 -4.18 -1.74
C GLY A 1 -14.39 -4.25 -2.31
N ARG A 2 -14.99 -3.15 -2.75
CA ARG A 2 -16.29 -3.14 -3.46
C ARG A 2 -16.02 -2.76 -4.91
N THR A 3 -16.76 -3.29 -5.88
CA THR A 3 -16.76 -2.68 -7.22
C THR A 3 -17.43 -1.31 -7.21
N LEU A 4 -17.01 -0.40 -8.10
CA LEU A 4 -17.68 0.89 -8.27
C LEU A 4 -19.09 0.74 -8.86
N THR A 5 -19.33 -0.33 -9.62
CA THR A 5 -20.63 -0.62 -10.22
C THR A 5 -21.47 -1.49 -9.28
N SER A 6 -22.58 -0.97 -8.78
CA SER A 6 -23.51 -1.75 -7.95
C SER A 6 -24.08 -2.95 -8.71
N ASN A 7 -24.18 -4.10 -8.04
CA ASN A 7 -24.84 -5.30 -8.56
C ASN A 7 -26.28 -5.49 -8.02
N GLY A 8 -26.75 -4.60 -7.12
CA GLY A 8 -28.07 -4.67 -6.50
C GLY A 8 -28.31 -5.84 -5.53
N LYS A 9 -27.29 -6.64 -5.19
CA LYS A 9 -27.40 -7.91 -4.42
C LYS A 9 -26.47 -7.98 -3.20
N GLY A 10 -25.81 -6.88 -2.85
CA GLY A 10 -24.86 -6.82 -1.72
C GLY A 10 -23.41 -6.65 -2.16
N SER A 11 -22.46 -6.97 -1.26
CA SER A 11 -21.03 -6.75 -1.53
C SER A 11 -20.46 -7.82 -2.45
N ASP A 12 -19.68 -7.41 -3.45
CA ASP A 12 -18.77 -8.30 -4.16
C ASP A 12 -17.33 -8.17 -3.63
N HIS A 13 -16.44 -9.04 -4.11
CA HIS A 13 -15.02 -9.06 -3.76
C HIS A 13 -14.27 -8.05 -4.63
N GLY A 14 -13.82 -6.96 -4.03
CA GLY A 14 -12.96 -5.95 -4.64
C GLY A 14 -11.49 -6.14 -4.25
N TRP A 15 -10.63 -5.64 -5.12
CA TRP A 15 -9.22 -6.03 -5.20
C TRP A 15 -8.26 -4.95 -4.70
N GLY A 16 -8.76 -3.78 -4.27
CA GLY A 16 -7.96 -2.67 -3.79
C GLY A 16 -8.61 -1.92 -2.63
N GLY A 17 -7.80 -1.12 -1.93
CA GLY A 17 -8.22 -0.29 -0.79
C GLY A 17 -7.20 0.80 -0.46
N ASN A 18 -7.68 1.86 0.18
CA ASN A 18 -6.82 2.90 0.75
C ASN A 18 -6.38 2.44 2.14
N HIS A 19 -5.09 2.53 2.41
CA HIS A 19 -4.54 2.23 3.71
C HIS A 19 -3.98 3.49 4.35
N PHE A 20 -4.03 3.54 5.68
CA PHE A 20 -3.55 4.68 6.45
C PHE A 20 -2.59 4.19 7.53
N VAL A 21 -1.46 4.89 7.65
CA VAL A 21 -0.55 4.76 8.79
C VAL A 21 -0.69 6.06 9.58
N LEU A 22 -0.99 5.95 10.87
CA LEU A 22 -1.10 7.09 11.78
C LEU A 22 -0.10 6.88 12.91
N SER A 23 0.85 7.79 13.05
CA SER A 23 1.86 7.73 14.11
C SER A 23 2.47 9.11 14.32
N GLY A 24 2.84 9.43 15.56
CA GLY A 24 3.65 10.61 15.87
C GLY A 24 5.09 10.49 15.37
N ALA A 25 5.53 9.29 14.99
CA ALA A 25 6.83 9.04 14.39
C ALA A 25 6.84 9.23 12.86
N LEU A 26 5.72 9.61 12.23
CA LEU A 26 5.73 9.90 10.79
C LEU A 26 6.57 11.15 10.52
N ARG A 27 7.46 11.08 9.52
CA ARG A 27 8.29 12.22 9.10
C ARG A 27 7.45 13.39 8.63
N GLU A 28 6.40 13.08 7.88
CA GLU A 28 5.50 14.03 7.25
C GLU A 28 4.16 13.36 6.97
N ALA A 29 3.10 14.17 6.89
CA ALA A 29 1.81 13.72 6.39
C ALA A 29 1.87 13.71 4.85
N THR A 30 1.88 12.52 4.26
CA THR A 30 2.03 12.35 2.81
C THR A 30 1.18 11.20 2.28
N MET A 31 0.80 11.28 1.01
CA MET A 31 0.16 10.20 0.28
C MET A 31 1.25 9.39 -0.45
N HIS A 32 1.25 8.08 -0.27
CA HIS A 32 2.06 7.19 -1.09
C HIS A 32 1.20 6.64 -2.22
N GLY A 33 1.60 6.93 -3.46
CA GLY A 33 0.76 6.73 -4.64
C GLY A 33 -0.14 7.94 -4.91
N ALA A 34 -1.26 7.70 -5.58
CA ALA A 34 -2.22 8.73 -5.95
C ALA A 34 -3.64 8.21 -5.74
N TYR A 35 -4.57 9.13 -5.47
CA TYR A 35 -5.99 8.79 -5.49
C TYR A 35 -6.39 8.38 -6.91
N PRO A 36 -7.08 7.24 -7.09
CA PRO A 36 -7.37 6.72 -8.42
C PRO A 36 -8.42 7.59 -9.14
N ASP A 37 -8.28 7.73 -10.46
CA ASP A 37 -9.39 8.18 -11.30
C ASP A 37 -10.50 7.12 -11.26
N LEU A 38 -11.69 7.50 -10.80
CA LEU A 38 -12.85 6.63 -10.68
C LEU A 38 -13.75 6.65 -11.92
N SER A 39 -13.44 7.48 -12.91
CA SER A 39 -14.19 7.58 -14.17
C SER A 39 -14.17 6.26 -14.94
N GLU A 40 -15.13 6.06 -15.84
CA GLU A 40 -15.13 4.90 -16.76
C GLU A 40 -13.94 4.92 -17.73
N ALA A 41 -13.27 6.06 -17.91
CA ALA A 41 -12.13 6.22 -18.80
C ALA A 41 -10.78 5.90 -18.13
N SER A 42 -10.77 5.64 -16.82
CA SER A 42 -9.57 5.31 -16.06
C SER A 42 -8.89 4.05 -16.58
N GLU A 43 -7.59 4.14 -16.89
CA GLU A 43 -6.78 3.00 -17.33
C GLU A 43 -6.66 1.89 -16.26
N TYR A 44 -6.85 2.25 -15.00
CA TYR A 44 -6.80 1.32 -13.86
C TYR A 44 -8.17 0.71 -13.53
N ARG A 45 -9.23 1.12 -14.24
CA ARG A 45 -10.57 0.58 -14.06
C ARG A 45 -10.81 -0.54 -15.06
N ILE A 46 -10.95 -1.75 -14.55
CA ILE A 46 -11.31 -2.93 -15.35
C ILE A 46 -12.79 -3.28 -15.18
N ALA A 47 -13.22 -4.30 -15.93
CA ALA A 47 -14.61 -4.75 -16.01
C ALA A 47 -15.33 -4.79 -14.66
N ARG A 48 -16.57 -4.27 -14.68
CA ARG A 48 -17.43 -4.10 -13.50
C ARG A 48 -16.87 -3.14 -12.45
N GLY A 49 -16.15 -2.08 -12.84
CA GLY A 49 -15.71 -1.04 -11.91
C GLY A 49 -14.71 -1.53 -10.87
N ARG A 50 -13.89 -2.53 -11.21
CA ARG A 50 -12.79 -3.00 -10.34
C ARG A 50 -11.60 -2.10 -10.59
N MET A 51 -11.00 -1.60 -9.53
CA MET A 51 -9.80 -0.77 -9.63
C MET A 51 -8.56 -1.63 -9.39
N ILE A 52 -7.56 -1.48 -10.25
CA ILE A 52 -6.22 -2.02 -10.07
C ILE A 52 -5.41 -1.00 -9.27
N PRO A 53 -4.88 -1.36 -8.08
CA PRO A 53 -3.97 -0.48 -7.34
C PRO A 53 -2.69 -0.21 -8.12
N THR A 54 -2.20 1.03 -8.08
CA THR A 54 -0.89 1.40 -8.63
C THR A 54 0.28 0.98 -7.73
N MET A 55 -0.01 0.69 -6.46
CA MET A 55 0.96 0.31 -5.44
C MET A 55 0.60 -1.04 -4.84
N PRO A 56 1.60 -1.89 -4.56
CA PRO A 56 1.39 -3.16 -3.90
C PRO A 56 1.21 -2.98 -2.38
N TRP A 57 0.72 -4.01 -1.68
CA TRP A 57 0.58 -3.96 -0.23
C TRP A 57 1.95 -3.86 0.48
N GLU A 58 3.03 -4.38 -0.11
CA GLU A 58 4.41 -4.22 0.36
C GLU A 58 4.84 -2.75 0.47
N ALA A 59 4.29 -1.86 -0.35
CA ALA A 59 4.59 -0.42 -0.27
C ALA A 59 4.16 0.19 1.08
N MET A 60 3.13 -0.37 1.71
CA MET A 60 2.72 0.02 3.06
C MET A 60 3.52 -0.73 4.13
N TYR A 61 3.70 -2.04 3.97
CA TYR A 61 4.24 -2.88 5.04
C TYR A 61 5.75 -2.86 5.17
N LYS A 62 6.50 -2.77 4.06
CA LYS A 62 7.97 -2.77 4.09
C LYS A 62 8.55 -1.72 5.05
N PRO A 63 8.18 -0.43 4.98
CA PRO A 63 8.72 0.57 5.90
C PRO A 63 8.31 0.28 7.35
N LEU A 64 7.12 -0.30 7.58
CA LEU A 64 6.65 -0.64 8.92
C LEU A 64 7.46 -1.79 9.53
N ILE A 65 7.69 -2.87 8.80
CA ILE A 65 8.40 -4.04 9.34
C ILE A 65 9.90 -3.77 9.49
N GLU A 66 10.49 -2.98 8.59
CA GLU A 66 11.85 -2.45 8.78
C GLU A 66 11.90 -1.58 10.03
N TRP A 67 10.86 -0.76 10.28
CA TRP A 67 10.83 0.09 11.46
C TRP A 67 10.71 -0.71 12.77
N LEU A 68 9.99 -1.83 12.73
CA LEU A 68 9.88 -2.79 13.83
C LEU A 68 11.16 -3.63 14.04
N GLY A 69 12.20 -3.46 13.22
CA GLY A 69 13.46 -4.18 13.34
C GLY A 69 13.44 -5.60 12.79
N VAL A 70 12.50 -5.93 11.88
CA VAL A 70 12.47 -7.25 11.24
C VAL A 70 13.69 -7.40 10.31
N ALA A 71 14.57 -8.34 10.64
CA ALA A 71 15.78 -8.59 9.86
C ALA A 71 15.50 -9.26 8.51
N ASP A 72 14.62 -10.28 8.50
CA ASP A 72 14.24 -10.99 7.27
C ASP A 72 12.91 -10.47 6.72
N VAL A 73 13.00 -9.42 5.89
CA VAL A 73 11.86 -8.81 5.21
C VAL A 73 11.14 -9.80 4.28
N GLN A 74 11.87 -10.71 3.62
CA GLN A 74 11.27 -11.64 2.65
C GLN A 74 10.45 -12.74 3.33
N ALA A 75 10.79 -13.12 4.56
CA ALA A 75 9.97 -14.04 5.35
C ALA A 75 8.56 -13.48 5.64
N VAL A 76 8.43 -12.15 5.77
CA VAL A 76 7.15 -11.48 6.04
C VAL A 76 6.47 -11.01 4.74
N LEU A 77 7.25 -10.51 3.78
CA LEU A 77 6.79 -9.99 2.49
C LEU A 77 7.41 -10.82 1.36
N PRO A 78 6.88 -12.02 1.07
CA PRO A 78 7.51 -12.96 0.14
C PRO A 78 7.56 -12.45 -1.30
N ASN A 79 6.68 -11.50 -1.68
CA ASN A 79 6.66 -10.91 -3.01
C ASN A 79 7.41 -9.57 -3.09
N VAL A 80 8.13 -9.13 -2.05
CA VAL A 80 8.79 -7.81 -2.01
C VAL A 80 9.75 -7.59 -3.18
N ASN A 81 10.40 -8.64 -3.68
CA ASN A 81 11.32 -8.55 -4.81
C ASN A 81 10.63 -8.46 -6.18
N ASN A 82 9.31 -8.66 -6.24
CA ASN A 82 8.54 -8.60 -7.49
C ASN A 82 8.20 -7.16 -7.89
N PHE A 83 8.47 -6.18 -7.03
CA PHE A 83 8.09 -4.78 -7.23
C PHE A 83 9.30 -3.86 -7.37
N ASN A 84 9.11 -2.77 -8.11
CA ASN A 84 10.14 -1.76 -8.29
C ASN A 84 10.47 -1.10 -6.94
N VAL A 85 11.75 -0.94 -6.63
CA VAL A 85 12.24 -0.28 -5.41
C VAL A 85 11.67 1.12 -5.21
N ALA A 86 11.33 1.84 -6.28
CA ALA A 86 10.70 3.16 -6.22
C ALA A 86 9.27 3.13 -5.62
N MET A 87 8.60 1.98 -5.65
CA MET A 87 7.30 1.76 -5.02
C MET A 87 7.44 1.39 -3.53
N LEU A 88 8.62 0.99 -3.09
CA LEU A 88 8.86 0.32 -1.81
C LEU A 88 9.74 1.19 -0.89
N LYS A 89 9.12 2.16 -0.24
CA LYS A 89 9.81 3.04 0.71
C LYS A 89 10.50 2.25 1.82
N SER A 90 11.60 2.80 2.32
CA SER A 90 12.28 2.33 3.53
C SER A 90 11.70 2.94 4.79
N ALA A 91 11.95 2.32 5.94
CA ALA A 91 11.59 2.89 7.25
C ALA A 91 12.15 4.30 7.45
N HIS A 92 13.38 4.56 7.00
CA HIS A 92 14.04 5.87 7.14
C HIS A 92 13.37 6.97 6.29
N GLU A 93 12.71 6.61 5.20
CA GLU A 93 11.95 7.56 4.37
C GLU A 93 10.58 7.90 4.96
N VAL A 94 10.03 7.04 5.84
CA VAL A 94 8.66 7.16 6.37
C VAL A 94 8.63 7.62 7.83
N PHE A 95 9.57 7.17 8.66
CA PHE A 95 9.56 7.38 10.11
C PHE A 95 10.76 8.19 10.64
N MET A 96 10.54 8.95 11.72
CA MET A 96 11.53 9.66 12.53
C MET A 96 11.22 9.53 14.04
N PRO A 97 12.22 9.33 14.91
CA PRO A 97 13.63 9.09 14.58
C PRO A 97 13.81 7.76 13.83
N SER A 98 14.99 7.58 13.23
CA SER A 98 15.34 6.33 12.55
C SER A 98 15.03 5.13 13.44
N PRO A 99 14.59 4.00 12.85
CA PRO A 99 14.19 2.86 13.64
C PRO A 99 15.29 2.38 14.57
N PRO A 100 14.93 1.85 15.75
CA PRO A 100 15.92 1.33 16.69
C PRO A 100 16.75 0.24 16.01
N SER A 101 18.04 0.16 16.37
CA SER A 101 18.89 -0.93 15.90
C SER A 101 18.23 -2.27 16.23
N PRO A 102 18.19 -3.23 15.28
CA PRO A 102 17.69 -4.57 15.57
C PRO A 102 18.43 -5.18 16.78
N PRO A 103 17.75 -6.00 17.60
CA PRO A 103 18.37 -6.71 18.72
C PRO A 103 19.39 -7.77 18.27
#